data_AF-A0A2N5TLR2-F1
#
_entry.id   AF-A0A2N5TLR2-F1
#
_cell.length_a   1.000
_cell.length_b   1.000
_cell.length_c   1.000
_cell.angle_alpha   90.00
_cell.angle_beta   90.00
_cell.angle_gamma   90.00
#
_symmetry.space_group_name_H-M   'P 1'
#
loop_
_entity.id
_entity.type
_entity.pdbx_description
1 polymer ?
#
loop_
_entity_poly.entity_id
_entity_poly.type
_entity_poly.pdbx_seq_one_letter_code
_entity_poly.pdbx_strand_id
1 'polypeptide(L)'
;MILDITKLKEFTSNSTVKKEMNPRDLHFLKGYKPNTLMGYNAAVKKFGRYMVESGNVAFTLPVEKYPDSVEPTVKVLLRSSAKADAQIPPNKKKGAVHVHHLVHLAELLAVGNPKDEAVFDLAVKGRGIKDAIATITLWDAKTCKPGETQEIRLRALKNLLCPVEAVKRRLALCKKHNLPTLFSYAGPGGKNIHLTKDSVVKTLSVAWEEGGFKNLTGHSFRVGGASLRFAMGVEVKEICQIGRWASNCYELYIHPYTKVEEKESTDLLAQLDNLWASEAQPKVTIKVKD
;
A
#
# COMPACT_ATOMS: atom_id res chain seq x y z
N MET A 1 -2.31 2.03 -22.78
CA MET A 1 -0.86 1.70 -22.81
C MET A 1 -0.71 0.48 -23.68
N ILE A 2 0.04 0.56 -24.77
CA ILE A 2 0.15 -0.55 -25.75
C ILE A 2 1.13 -1.59 -25.19
N LEU A 3 0.80 -2.88 -25.35
CA LEU A 3 1.68 -3.97 -24.95
C LEU A 3 2.82 -4.09 -25.97
N ASP A 4 4.04 -3.77 -25.54
CA ASP A 4 5.24 -3.96 -26.33
C ASP A 4 5.71 -5.41 -26.26
N ILE A 5 5.32 -6.19 -27.26
CA ILE A 5 5.58 -7.63 -27.37
C ILE A 5 7.07 -7.94 -27.52
N THR A 6 7.87 -6.99 -28.03
CA THR A 6 9.33 -7.20 -28.20
C THR A 6 10.05 -7.42 -26.86
N LYS A 7 9.48 -6.88 -25.77
CA LYS A 7 9.95 -7.05 -24.39
C LYS A 7 9.53 -8.35 -23.73
N LEU A 8 8.70 -9.16 -24.40
CA LEU A 8 8.20 -10.45 -23.92
C LEU A 8 8.81 -11.66 -24.65
N LYS A 9 9.91 -11.46 -25.39
CA LYS A 9 10.53 -12.46 -26.27
C LYS A 9 10.82 -13.80 -25.57
N GLU A 10 11.17 -13.80 -24.29
CA GLU A 10 11.47 -15.01 -23.54
C GLU A 10 10.18 -15.72 -23.11
N PHE A 11 9.14 -15.00 -22.66
CA PHE A 11 7.82 -15.55 -22.29
C PHE A 11 7.06 -16.15 -23.48
N THR A 12 7.24 -15.57 -24.67
CA THR A 12 6.52 -15.99 -25.89
C THR A 12 7.27 -17.02 -26.72
N SER A 13 8.40 -17.55 -26.23
CA SER A 13 9.21 -18.57 -26.90
C SER A 13 9.22 -19.87 -26.10
N ASN A 14 9.30 -21.03 -26.76
CA ASN A 14 9.35 -22.33 -26.07
C ASN A 14 10.80 -22.70 -25.69
N SER A 15 11.51 -21.74 -25.07
CA SER A 15 12.93 -21.73 -24.72
C SER A 15 13.95 -21.78 -25.88
N THR A 16 13.78 -22.64 -26.87
CA THR A 16 14.74 -22.78 -27.99
C THR A 16 14.16 -22.41 -29.36
N VAL A 17 12.84 -22.44 -29.54
CA VAL A 17 12.16 -21.98 -30.76
C VAL A 17 11.30 -20.76 -30.46
N LYS A 18 11.41 -19.74 -31.31
CA LYS A 18 10.52 -18.58 -31.26
C LYS A 18 9.16 -18.99 -31.80
N LYS A 19 8.14 -19.10 -30.93
CA LYS A 19 6.77 -19.35 -31.37
C LYS A 19 6.17 -18.06 -31.91
N GLU A 20 5.61 -18.10 -33.11
CA GLU A 20 4.81 -16.98 -33.62
C GLU A 20 3.47 -16.94 -32.88
N MET A 21 3.11 -15.77 -32.37
CA MET A 21 1.86 -15.55 -31.63
C MET A 21 0.70 -15.37 -32.59
N ASN A 22 -0.35 -16.15 -32.41
CA ASN A 22 -1.57 -15.97 -33.18
C ASN A 22 -2.42 -14.79 -32.62
N PRO A 23 -3.43 -14.29 -33.36
CA PRO A 23 -4.28 -13.19 -32.91
C PRO A 23 -5.04 -13.44 -31.59
N ARG A 24 -5.33 -14.70 -31.23
CA ARG A 24 -5.96 -15.05 -29.94
C ARG A 24 -4.96 -14.94 -28.80
N ASP A 25 -3.73 -15.43 -28.97
CA ASP A 25 -2.65 -15.28 -27.97
C ASP A 25 -2.43 -13.79 -27.65
N LEU A 26 -2.36 -12.96 -28.70
CA LEU A 26 -2.27 -11.49 -28.60
C LEU A 26 -3.45 -10.87 -27.86
N HIS A 27 -4.67 -11.39 -28.04
CA HIS A 27 -5.86 -10.95 -27.31
C HIS A 27 -5.79 -11.33 -25.82
N PHE A 28 -5.42 -12.58 -25.50
CA PHE A 28 -5.25 -13.02 -24.12
C PHE A 28 -4.17 -12.22 -23.38
N LEU A 29 -3.03 -11.95 -24.01
CA LEU A 29 -1.96 -11.16 -23.39
C LEU A 29 -2.40 -9.72 -23.09
N LYS A 30 -3.24 -9.10 -23.93
CA LYS A 30 -3.82 -7.77 -23.67
C LYS A 30 -4.71 -7.71 -22.42
N GLY A 31 -5.20 -8.86 -21.92
CA GLY A 31 -5.95 -8.95 -20.67
C GLY A 31 -5.08 -8.81 -19.40
N TYR A 32 -3.76 -8.95 -19.50
CA TYR A 32 -2.85 -8.84 -18.37
C TYR A 32 -2.22 -7.45 -18.25
N LYS A 33 -1.91 -7.05 -17.01
CA LYS A 33 -1.14 -5.81 -16.76
C LYS A 33 0.29 -5.98 -17.30
N PRO A 34 0.87 -4.98 -18.00
CA PRO A 34 2.21 -5.09 -18.58
C PRO A 34 3.29 -5.54 -17.58
N ASN A 35 3.26 -5.03 -16.35
CA ASN A 35 4.20 -5.41 -15.29
C ASN A 35 4.11 -6.88 -14.89
N THR A 36 2.93 -7.51 -15.00
CA THR A 36 2.75 -8.95 -14.73
C THR A 36 3.43 -9.77 -15.82
N LEU A 37 3.22 -9.42 -17.09
CA LEU A 37 3.86 -10.09 -18.22
C LEU A 37 5.39 -9.91 -18.22
N MET A 38 5.88 -8.71 -17.87
CA MET A 38 7.31 -8.47 -17.66
C MET A 38 7.88 -9.35 -16.53
N GLY A 39 7.12 -9.55 -15.44
CA GLY A 39 7.49 -10.47 -14.36
C GLY A 39 7.59 -11.93 -14.82
N TYR A 40 6.62 -12.39 -15.62
CA TYR A 40 6.66 -13.73 -16.20
C TYR A 40 7.80 -13.90 -17.22
N ASN A 41 8.06 -12.89 -18.05
CA ASN A 41 9.21 -12.87 -18.97
C ASN A 41 10.53 -12.96 -18.23
N ALA A 42 10.68 -12.20 -17.14
CA ALA A 42 11.84 -12.28 -16.27
C ALA A 42 11.98 -13.66 -15.60
N ALA A 43 10.89 -14.34 -15.24
CA ALA A 43 10.90 -15.69 -14.71
C ALA A 43 11.34 -16.73 -15.75
N VAL A 44 10.77 -16.71 -16.97
CA VAL A 44 11.16 -17.61 -18.05
C VAL A 44 12.63 -17.40 -18.45
N LYS A 45 13.07 -16.14 -18.58
CA LYS A 45 14.47 -15.80 -18.86
C LYS A 45 15.45 -16.30 -17.78
N LYS A 46 15.02 -16.33 -16.51
CA LYS A 46 15.81 -16.89 -15.40
C LYS A 46 15.86 -18.42 -15.50
N PHE A 47 14.72 -19.07 -15.68
CA PHE A 47 14.63 -20.53 -15.84
C PHE A 47 15.47 -21.03 -17.02
N GLY A 48 15.48 -20.31 -18.15
CA GLY A 48 16.28 -20.71 -19.30
C GLY A 48 17.79 -20.65 -19.08
N ARG A 49 18.29 -19.67 -18.30
CA ARG A 49 19.70 -19.68 -17.85
C ARG A 49 20.00 -20.87 -16.94
N TYR A 50 19.10 -21.16 -16.00
CA TYR A 50 19.23 -22.30 -15.10
C TYR A 50 19.36 -23.63 -15.86
N MET A 51 18.54 -23.86 -16.89
CA MET A 51 18.61 -25.09 -17.68
C MET A 51 19.97 -25.23 -18.38
N VAL A 52 20.46 -24.17 -19.02
CA VAL A 52 21.79 -24.13 -19.66
C VAL A 52 22.92 -24.34 -18.64
N GLU A 53 22.89 -23.63 -17.49
CA GLU A 53 23.88 -23.77 -16.41
C GLU A 53 23.86 -25.18 -15.78
N SER A 54 22.72 -25.88 -15.82
CA SER A 54 22.55 -27.26 -15.34
C SER A 54 22.86 -28.32 -16.41
N GLY A 55 23.45 -27.94 -17.55
CA GLY A 55 23.80 -28.84 -18.66
C GLY A 55 22.64 -29.20 -19.61
N ASN A 56 21.41 -28.79 -19.30
CA ASN A 56 20.23 -29.03 -20.14
C ASN A 56 20.08 -27.91 -21.19
N VAL A 57 20.90 -27.97 -22.23
CA VAL A 57 20.89 -27.00 -23.34
C VAL A 57 19.67 -27.11 -24.26
N ALA A 58 18.98 -28.25 -24.27
CA ALA A 58 17.76 -28.49 -25.03
C ALA A 58 16.59 -28.80 -24.08
N PHE A 59 15.62 -27.89 -24.02
CA PHE A 59 14.40 -28.06 -23.23
C PHE A 59 13.27 -27.24 -23.86
N THR A 60 12.02 -27.69 -23.64
CA THR A 60 10.81 -27.08 -24.17
C THR A 60 9.98 -26.51 -23.02
N LEU A 61 9.35 -25.36 -23.25
CA LEU A 61 8.37 -24.77 -22.33
C LEU A 61 6.94 -24.93 -22.86
N PRO A 62 5.94 -25.16 -21.98
CA PRO A 62 6.05 -25.33 -20.52
C PRO A 62 6.70 -26.67 -20.14
N VAL A 63 7.39 -26.72 -18.99
CA VAL A 63 7.98 -27.96 -18.46
C VAL A 63 6.91 -28.86 -17.82
N GLU A 64 7.01 -30.16 -18.06
CA GLU A 64 6.07 -31.16 -17.50
C GLU A 64 6.35 -31.45 -16.02
N LYS A 65 7.62 -31.48 -15.60
CA LYS A 65 8.03 -31.66 -14.20
C LYS A 65 9.08 -30.60 -13.82
N TYR A 66 8.90 -29.98 -12.65
CA TYR A 66 9.91 -29.08 -12.08
C TYR A 66 11.09 -29.90 -11.51
N PRO A 67 12.35 -29.47 -11.66
CA PRO A 67 13.49 -30.23 -11.12
C PRO A 67 13.52 -30.22 -9.59
N ASP A 68 13.88 -31.35 -8.98
CA ASP A 68 13.82 -31.54 -7.52
C ASP A 68 15.02 -30.90 -6.77
N SER A 69 16.11 -30.56 -7.45
CA SER A 69 17.39 -30.07 -6.87
C SER A 69 17.50 -28.55 -6.68
N VAL A 70 16.38 -27.84 -6.74
CA VAL A 70 16.34 -26.40 -7.05
C VAL A 70 16.66 -25.43 -5.91
N GLU A 71 16.63 -25.82 -4.64
CA GLU A 71 16.68 -24.88 -3.51
C GLU A 71 17.94 -23.96 -3.47
N PRO A 72 19.18 -24.50 -3.59
CA PRO A 72 20.39 -23.68 -3.63
C PRO A 72 20.42 -22.75 -4.85
N THR A 73 19.89 -23.22 -5.97
CA THR A 73 19.97 -22.54 -7.27
C THR A 73 18.85 -21.50 -7.46
N VAL A 74 17.68 -21.68 -6.84
CA VAL A 74 16.66 -20.63 -6.69
C VAL A 74 17.23 -19.43 -5.95
N LYS A 75 18.07 -19.66 -4.92
CA LYS A 75 18.79 -18.58 -4.22
C LYS A 75 19.76 -17.83 -5.16
N VAL A 76 20.42 -18.53 -6.09
CA VAL A 76 21.25 -17.91 -7.15
C VAL A 76 20.39 -17.17 -8.17
N LEU A 77 19.27 -17.72 -8.64
CA LEU A 77 18.34 -17.08 -9.57
C LEU A 77 17.72 -15.80 -8.99
N LEU A 78 17.40 -15.79 -7.70
CA LEU A 78 16.93 -14.60 -6.98
C LEU A 78 18.03 -13.54 -6.85
N ARG A 79 19.27 -13.94 -6.56
CA ARG A 79 20.43 -13.02 -6.53
C ARG A 79 20.74 -12.43 -7.91
N SER A 80 20.70 -13.25 -8.96
CA SER A 80 20.88 -12.83 -10.36
C SER A 80 19.71 -11.99 -10.87
N SER A 81 18.49 -12.18 -10.33
CA SER A 81 17.39 -11.21 -10.49
C SER A 81 17.77 -9.87 -9.89
N ALA A 82 18.07 -9.84 -8.59
CA ALA A 82 18.37 -8.61 -7.87
C ALA A 82 19.52 -7.82 -8.53
N LYS A 83 20.55 -8.51 -9.06
CA LYS A 83 21.63 -7.90 -9.84
C LYS A 83 21.15 -7.28 -11.15
N ALA A 84 20.26 -7.94 -11.90
CA ALA A 84 19.70 -7.40 -13.13
C ALA A 84 18.69 -6.27 -12.87
N ASP A 85 17.86 -6.42 -11.83
CA ASP A 85 16.89 -5.41 -11.39
C ASP A 85 17.60 -4.14 -10.88
N ALA A 86 18.78 -4.27 -10.26
CA ALA A 86 19.63 -3.14 -9.85
C ALA A 86 20.35 -2.41 -11.00
N GLN A 87 20.44 -3.00 -12.20
CA GLN A 87 20.95 -2.33 -13.39
C GLN A 87 19.88 -1.48 -14.10
N ILE A 88 18.60 -1.68 -13.77
CA ILE A 88 17.51 -0.86 -14.26
C ILE A 88 17.43 0.38 -13.35
N PRO A 89 17.37 1.61 -13.89
CA PRO A 89 17.21 2.80 -13.05
C PRO A 89 15.97 2.66 -12.15
N PRO A 90 16.09 2.92 -10.83
CA PRO A 90 15.02 2.65 -9.90
C PRO A 90 13.76 3.43 -10.28
N ASN A 91 12.62 2.74 -10.30
CA ASN A 91 11.32 3.37 -10.52
C ASN A 91 11.17 4.59 -9.58
N LYS A 92 10.62 5.69 -10.10
CA LYS A 92 10.37 6.91 -9.30
C LYS A 92 9.67 6.52 -8.00
N LYS A 93 10.30 6.83 -6.86
CA LYS A 93 9.74 6.51 -5.54
C LYS A 93 8.35 7.13 -5.43
N LYS A 94 7.41 6.40 -4.83
CA LYS A 94 6.07 6.92 -4.54
C LYS A 94 6.18 8.09 -3.58
N GLY A 95 5.25 9.05 -3.63
CA GLY A 95 5.21 10.13 -2.66
C GLY A 95 4.96 9.61 -1.25
N ALA A 96 5.30 10.41 -0.24
CA ALA A 96 5.03 10.17 1.17
C ALA A 96 3.85 11.04 1.63
N VAL A 97 2.97 10.51 2.47
CA VAL A 97 1.86 11.29 3.06
C VAL A 97 2.37 12.01 4.30
N HIS A 98 2.60 13.32 4.18
CA HIS A 98 2.92 14.24 5.30
C HIS A 98 1.64 14.72 6.02
N VAL A 99 1.79 15.41 7.16
CA VAL A 99 0.66 15.80 8.03
C VAL A 99 -0.37 16.69 7.32
N HIS A 100 0.07 17.65 6.50
CA HIS A 100 -0.84 18.55 5.76
C HIS A 100 -1.77 17.78 4.79
N HIS A 101 -1.29 16.69 4.17
CA HIS A 101 -2.13 15.83 3.34
C HIS A 101 -3.25 15.14 4.14
N LEU A 102 -3.01 14.82 5.42
CA LEU A 102 -4.01 14.23 6.30
C LEU A 102 -5.05 15.26 6.75
N VAL A 103 -4.65 16.52 6.94
CA VAL A 103 -5.54 17.65 7.21
C VAL A 103 -6.44 17.92 6.01
N HIS A 104 -5.88 17.99 4.80
CA HIS A 104 -6.64 18.12 3.54
C HIS A 104 -7.66 16.97 3.35
N LEU A 105 -7.29 15.72 3.65
CA LEU A 105 -8.25 14.61 3.65
C LEU A 105 -9.35 14.78 4.70
N ALA A 106 -9.06 15.35 5.86
CA ALA A 106 -10.06 15.59 6.90
C ALA A 106 -11.07 16.64 6.44
N GLU A 107 -10.58 17.75 5.88
CA GLU A 107 -11.41 18.84 5.34
C GLU A 107 -12.37 18.36 4.25
N LEU A 108 -11.89 17.57 3.28
CA LEU A 108 -12.72 17.07 2.19
C LEU A 108 -13.64 15.91 2.59
N LEU A 109 -13.12 14.92 3.31
CA LEU A 109 -13.82 13.64 3.48
C LEU A 109 -14.63 13.53 4.78
N ALA A 110 -14.26 14.25 5.85
CA ALA A 110 -14.98 14.15 7.13
C ALA A 110 -16.36 14.83 7.11
N VAL A 111 -16.58 15.78 6.19
CA VAL A 111 -17.88 16.45 5.94
C VAL A 111 -18.56 15.89 4.68
N GLY A 112 -17.98 14.85 4.06
CA GLY A 112 -18.46 14.25 2.82
C GLY A 112 -19.70 13.35 3.01
N ASN A 113 -20.02 12.57 1.97
CA ASN A 113 -21.08 11.57 2.06
C ASN A 113 -20.62 10.35 2.91
N PRO A 114 -21.52 9.41 3.30
CA PRO A 114 -21.17 8.30 4.19
C PRO A 114 -20.08 7.34 3.67
N LYS A 115 -19.80 7.31 2.36
CA LYS A 115 -18.66 6.57 1.79
C LYS A 115 -17.36 7.31 2.08
N ASP A 116 -17.34 8.63 1.93
CA ASP A 116 -16.15 9.46 2.12
C ASP A 116 -15.76 9.54 3.61
N GLU A 117 -16.73 9.73 4.50
CA GLU A 117 -16.52 9.63 5.97
C GLU A 117 -15.92 8.26 6.34
N ALA A 118 -16.48 7.18 5.78
CA ALA A 118 -15.98 5.83 6.03
C ALA A 118 -14.60 5.55 5.39
N VAL A 119 -14.24 6.22 4.29
CA VAL A 119 -12.89 6.18 3.70
C VAL A 119 -11.89 6.93 4.60
N PHE A 120 -12.27 8.10 5.12
CA PHE A 120 -11.44 8.88 6.04
C PHE A 120 -11.17 8.12 7.34
N ASP A 121 -12.21 7.65 8.03
CA ASP A 121 -12.09 6.85 9.26
C ASP A 121 -11.24 5.58 9.06
N LEU A 122 -11.16 5.06 7.84
CA LEU A 122 -10.34 3.89 7.49
C LEU A 122 -8.87 4.20 7.19
N ALA A 123 -8.55 5.39 6.67
CA ALA A 123 -7.17 5.81 6.42
C ALA A 123 -6.33 5.85 7.72
N VAL A 124 -6.99 5.83 8.89
CA VAL A 124 -6.39 6.00 10.22
C VAL A 124 -6.65 4.79 11.19
N LYS A 125 -7.15 3.63 10.73
CA LYS A 125 -7.94 2.69 11.56
C LYS A 125 -7.22 1.56 12.35
N GLY A 126 -7.72 1.27 13.57
CA GLY A 126 -7.40 0.07 14.39
C GLY A 126 -8.40 -0.41 15.50
N ARG A 127 -8.97 -1.64 15.46
CA ARG A 127 -10.18 -2.03 16.25
C ARG A 127 -9.97 -2.94 17.49
N GLY A 128 -9.80 -2.38 18.69
CA GLY A 128 -9.95 -3.13 19.96
C GLY A 128 -9.54 -2.35 21.22
N ILE A 129 -10.47 -1.63 21.86
CA ILE A 129 -10.15 -0.47 22.72
C ILE A 129 -10.03 -0.82 24.21
N LYS A 130 -8.94 -0.37 24.84
CA LYS A 130 -8.88 0.11 26.24
C LYS A 130 -8.39 1.56 26.16
N ASP A 131 -8.98 2.53 26.85
CA ASP A 131 -9.11 3.92 26.36
C ASP A 131 -7.87 4.73 25.89
N ALA A 132 -6.64 4.27 26.09
CA ALA A 132 -5.42 4.83 25.47
C ALA A 132 -4.93 4.10 24.19
N ILE A 133 -5.38 2.86 23.93
CA ILE A 133 -4.87 1.95 22.89
C ILE A 133 -6.01 1.16 22.23
N ALA A 134 -5.97 1.02 20.90
CA ALA A 134 -6.93 0.18 20.15
C ALA A 134 -6.23 -0.86 19.27
N THR A 135 -6.57 -2.15 19.41
CA THR A 135 -5.87 -3.28 18.77
C THR A 135 -6.76 -4.00 17.72
N ILE A 136 -6.62 -3.81 16.39
CA ILE A 136 -7.29 -4.76 15.45
C ILE A 136 -6.64 -6.12 15.64
N THR A 137 -7.43 -7.18 15.66
CA THR A 137 -7.02 -8.52 15.22
C THR A 137 -7.45 -8.74 13.76
N LEU A 138 -6.48 -8.88 12.85
CA LEU A 138 -6.70 -9.25 11.44
C LEU A 138 -6.48 -10.76 11.25
N TRP A 139 -7.34 -11.39 10.47
CA TRP A 139 -7.20 -12.78 10.03
C TRP A 139 -6.53 -12.81 8.64
N ASP A 140 -5.80 -13.89 8.34
CA ASP A 140 -5.18 -14.16 7.03
C ASP A 140 -4.32 -13.01 6.46
N ALA A 141 -3.65 -12.26 7.33
CA ALA A 141 -2.75 -11.19 6.92
C ALA A 141 -1.55 -11.80 6.16
N LYS A 142 -1.13 -11.18 5.04
CA LYS A 142 -0.05 -11.66 4.13
C LYS A 142 1.27 -12.08 4.81
N THR A 143 1.53 -11.64 6.04
CA THR A 143 2.78 -11.88 6.79
C THR A 143 2.61 -12.83 7.98
N CYS A 144 1.41 -13.36 8.21
CA CYS A 144 1.12 -14.38 9.22
C CYS A 144 1.13 -15.77 8.60
N LYS A 145 1.37 -16.80 9.42
CA LYS A 145 1.15 -18.18 8.99
C LYS A 145 -0.36 -18.48 8.89
N PRO A 146 -0.78 -19.49 8.11
CA PRO A 146 -2.17 -19.96 8.13
C PRO A 146 -2.62 -20.26 9.57
N GLY A 147 -3.80 -19.74 9.95
CA GLY A 147 -4.35 -19.88 11.31
C GLY A 147 -3.79 -18.91 12.37
N GLU A 148 -2.71 -18.15 12.08
CA GLU A 148 -2.25 -17.08 12.96
C GLU A 148 -2.98 -15.76 12.65
N THR A 149 -3.19 -14.94 13.68
CA THR A 149 -3.78 -13.60 13.52
C THR A 149 -2.72 -12.49 13.64
N GLN A 150 -3.04 -11.33 13.09
CA GLN A 150 -2.17 -10.16 13.06
C GLN A 150 -2.75 -9.01 13.87
N GLU A 151 -2.08 -8.62 14.95
CA GLU A 151 -2.50 -7.48 15.75
C GLU A 151 -1.95 -6.14 15.23
N ILE A 152 -2.82 -5.12 15.11
CA ILE A 152 -2.46 -3.72 14.83
C ILE A 152 -2.85 -2.87 16.04
N ARG A 153 -1.86 -2.46 16.84
CA ARG A 153 -2.04 -1.57 17.99
C ARG A 153 -1.94 -0.11 17.56
N LEU A 154 -2.99 0.66 17.82
CA LEU A 154 -3.00 2.12 17.76
C LEU A 154 -2.80 2.71 19.14
N ARG A 155 -2.26 3.93 19.19
CA ARG A 155 -2.28 4.80 20.37
C ARG A 155 -3.27 5.94 20.11
N ALA A 156 -4.03 6.34 21.12
CA ALA A 156 -4.85 7.54 21.04
C ALA A 156 -3.95 8.78 20.86
N LEU A 157 -4.40 9.73 20.05
CA LEU A 157 -3.82 11.07 19.91
C LEU A 157 -4.80 12.09 20.51
N LYS A 158 -4.31 13.30 20.81
CA LYS A 158 -5.11 14.38 21.39
C LYS A 158 -5.64 15.35 20.32
N ASN A 159 -5.91 14.85 19.11
CA ASN A 159 -6.32 15.65 17.96
C ASN A 159 -7.28 14.91 17.01
N LEU A 160 -7.79 15.63 16.01
CA LEU A 160 -8.71 15.14 14.98
C LEU A 160 -8.22 13.88 14.23
N LEU A 161 -6.90 13.75 14.06
CA LEU A 161 -6.25 12.60 13.41
C LEU A 161 -6.12 11.38 14.36
N CYS A 162 -6.79 11.39 15.52
CA CYS A 162 -6.75 10.30 16.48
C CYS A 162 -7.28 8.99 15.88
N PRO A 163 -6.43 7.96 15.78
CA PRO A 163 -6.79 6.70 15.13
C PRO A 163 -7.78 5.91 16.00
N VAL A 164 -7.77 6.10 17.33
CA VAL A 164 -8.69 5.46 18.28
C VAL A 164 -10.10 6.06 18.20
N GLU A 165 -10.23 7.38 18.04
CA GLU A 165 -11.53 8.03 17.89
C GLU A 165 -12.17 7.74 16.53
N ALA A 166 -11.38 7.72 15.44
CA ALA A 166 -11.83 7.20 14.13
C ALA A 166 -12.34 5.73 14.22
N VAL A 167 -11.81 4.96 15.17
CA VAL A 167 -12.29 3.59 15.41
C VAL A 167 -13.65 3.59 16.09
N LYS A 168 -13.81 4.40 17.14
CA LYS A 168 -15.04 4.56 17.91
C LYS A 168 -16.17 5.11 17.05
N ARG A 169 -15.97 6.21 16.30
CA ARG A 169 -16.97 6.81 15.39
C ARG A 169 -17.55 5.77 14.43
N ARG A 170 -16.70 5.14 13.62
CA ARG A 170 -17.08 4.09 12.68
C ARG A 170 -17.76 2.87 13.36
N LEU A 171 -17.41 2.50 14.60
CA LEU A 171 -18.12 1.46 15.36
C LEU A 171 -19.52 1.92 15.79
N ALA A 172 -19.68 3.17 16.21
CA ALA A 172 -20.98 3.75 16.53
C ALA A 172 -21.86 3.84 15.26
N LEU A 173 -21.31 4.22 14.11
CA LEU A 173 -22.00 4.19 12.82
C LEU A 173 -22.41 2.77 12.40
N CYS A 174 -21.56 1.76 12.62
CA CYS A 174 -21.93 0.36 12.40
C CYS A 174 -23.15 -0.05 13.23
N LYS A 175 -23.21 0.34 14.51
CA LYS A 175 -24.37 0.07 15.37
C LYS A 175 -25.60 0.85 14.91
N LYS A 176 -25.47 2.16 14.68
CA LYS A 176 -26.56 3.08 14.30
C LYS A 176 -27.27 2.67 13.00
N HIS A 177 -26.51 2.20 12.01
CA HIS A 177 -27.03 1.86 10.68
C HIS A 177 -27.05 0.35 10.39
N ASN A 178 -26.84 -0.50 11.42
CA ASN A 178 -26.75 -1.96 11.29
C ASN A 178 -25.82 -2.43 10.15
N LEU A 179 -24.62 -1.82 10.08
CA LEU A 179 -23.64 -2.09 9.01
C LEU A 179 -22.83 -3.36 9.37
N PRO A 180 -22.69 -4.32 8.44
CA PRO A 180 -22.10 -5.63 8.74
C PRO A 180 -20.59 -5.56 9.05
N THR A 181 -19.90 -4.52 8.59
CA THR A 181 -18.44 -4.42 8.74
C THR A 181 -17.96 -2.98 8.98
N LEU A 182 -16.74 -2.86 9.50
CA LEU A 182 -16.01 -1.58 9.54
C LEU A 182 -15.79 -1.01 8.14
N PHE A 183 -15.64 -1.88 7.13
CA PHE A 183 -15.43 -1.59 5.72
C PHE A 183 -16.76 -1.55 4.94
N SER A 184 -17.77 -0.90 5.49
CA SER A 184 -19.05 -0.66 4.81
C SER A 184 -19.61 0.72 5.17
N TYR A 185 -20.62 1.19 4.45
CA TYR A 185 -21.33 2.44 4.74
C TYR A 185 -22.82 2.31 4.37
N ALA A 186 -23.64 3.22 4.88
CA ALA A 186 -25.04 3.33 4.50
C ALA A 186 -25.14 4.06 3.16
N GLY A 187 -25.50 3.33 2.10
CA GLY A 187 -25.80 3.89 0.79
C GLY A 187 -27.21 4.47 0.69
N PRO A 188 -27.59 4.98 -0.50
CA PRO A 188 -28.95 5.44 -0.77
C PRO A 188 -30.00 4.39 -0.41
N GLY A 189 -31.12 4.84 0.16
CA GLY A 189 -32.19 3.95 0.63
C GLY A 189 -31.82 3.05 1.81
N GLY A 190 -30.75 3.37 2.55
CA GLY A 190 -30.29 2.58 3.70
C GLY A 190 -29.57 1.27 3.33
N LYS A 191 -29.23 1.08 2.05
CA LYS A 191 -28.55 -0.14 1.60
C LYS A 191 -27.14 -0.23 2.16
N ASN A 192 -26.79 -1.36 2.77
CA ASN A 192 -25.43 -1.65 3.18
C ASN A 192 -24.50 -1.85 1.96
N ILE A 193 -23.47 -1.02 1.83
CA ILE A 193 -22.47 -1.11 0.74
C ILE A 193 -21.08 -1.34 1.35
N HIS A 194 -20.35 -2.34 0.85
CA HIS A 194 -18.95 -2.58 1.25
C HIS A 194 -17.96 -1.67 0.51
N LEU A 195 -16.96 -1.18 1.23
CA LEU A 195 -15.84 -0.45 0.65
C LEU A 195 -14.87 -1.42 0.00
N THR A 196 -14.87 -1.44 -1.33
CA THR A 196 -13.87 -2.17 -2.12
C THR A 196 -12.58 -1.36 -2.22
N LYS A 197 -11.45 -2.06 -2.41
CA LYS A 197 -10.15 -1.43 -2.67
C LYS A 197 -10.22 -0.36 -3.77
N ASP A 198 -10.91 -0.66 -4.86
CA ASP A 198 -10.99 0.24 -6.00
C ASP A 198 -11.87 1.48 -5.71
N SER A 199 -12.93 1.34 -4.89
CA SER A 199 -13.73 2.47 -4.41
C SER A 199 -12.91 3.41 -3.51
N VAL A 200 -12.15 2.83 -2.56
CA VAL A 200 -11.26 3.58 -1.66
C VAL A 200 -10.16 4.30 -2.45
N VAL A 201 -9.50 3.59 -3.38
CA VAL A 201 -8.44 4.18 -4.21
C VAL A 201 -8.97 5.31 -5.09
N LYS A 202 -10.14 5.15 -5.73
CA LYS A 202 -10.76 6.21 -6.53
C LYS A 202 -11.11 7.44 -5.69
N THR A 203 -11.72 7.25 -4.52
CA THR A 203 -12.07 8.35 -3.61
C THR A 203 -10.83 9.13 -3.17
N LEU A 204 -9.75 8.42 -2.78
CA LEU A 204 -8.48 9.06 -2.42
C LEU A 204 -7.83 9.77 -3.61
N SER A 205 -7.85 9.18 -4.82
CA SER A 205 -7.32 9.83 -6.02
C SER A 205 -8.01 11.16 -6.32
N VAL A 206 -9.34 11.24 -6.22
CA VAL A 206 -10.08 12.50 -6.39
C VAL A 206 -9.65 13.53 -5.34
N ALA A 207 -9.61 13.16 -4.06
CA ALA A 207 -9.18 14.06 -3.00
C ALA A 207 -7.72 14.56 -3.18
N TRP A 208 -6.83 13.73 -3.71
CA TRP A 208 -5.45 14.14 -4.06
C TRP A 208 -5.41 15.09 -5.26
N GLU A 209 -6.23 14.85 -6.29
CA GLU A 209 -6.32 15.70 -7.48
C GLU A 209 -6.89 17.09 -7.13
N GLU A 210 -7.90 17.17 -6.26
CA GLU A 210 -8.47 18.42 -5.75
C GLU A 210 -7.45 19.25 -4.95
N GLY A 211 -6.56 18.60 -4.19
CA GLY A 211 -5.45 19.27 -3.49
C GLY A 211 -4.18 19.47 -4.34
N GLY A 212 -4.22 19.16 -5.63
CA GLY A 212 -3.04 19.25 -6.52
C GLY A 212 -1.92 18.24 -6.25
N PHE A 213 -2.11 17.30 -5.31
CA PHE A 213 -1.11 16.37 -4.82
C PHE A 213 -0.86 15.21 -5.79
N LYS A 214 0.34 15.16 -6.38
CA LYS A 214 0.71 14.15 -7.39
C LYS A 214 1.54 13.01 -6.79
N ASN A 215 1.36 11.79 -7.33
CA ASN A 215 2.10 10.56 -6.96
C ASN A 215 1.80 9.98 -5.57
N LEU A 216 0.69 10.38 -4.93
CA LEU A 216 0.19 9.75 -3.71
C LEU A 216 -0.71 8.55 -4.02
N THR A 217 -0.63 7.52 -3.17
CA THR A 217 -1.44 6.29 -3.28
C THR A 217 -1.74 5.74 -1.88
N GLY A 218 -2.62 4.74 -1.76
CA GLY A 218 -2.82 4.03 -0.48
C GLY A 218 -1.54 3.44 0.16
N HIS A 219 -0.48 3.24 -0.62
CA HIS A 219 0.83 2.82 -0.11
C HIS A 219 1.65 3.97 0.51
N SER A 220 1.40 5.20 0.06
CA SER A 220 2.10 6.42 0.48
C SER A 220 1.85 6.77 1.96
N PHE A 221 0.74 6.31 2.55
CA PHE A 221 0.50 6.38 4.00
C PHE A 221 1.56 5.61 4.80
N ARG A 222 1.98 4.43 4.32
CA ARG A 222 3.01 3.61 5.00
C ARG A 222 4.41 4.22 4.87
N VAL A 223 4.69 4.85 3.72
CA VAL A 223 5.91 5.63 3.49
C VAL A 223 5.92 6.86 4.42
N GLY A 224 4.85 7.65 4.40
CA GLY A 224 4.67 8.84 5.22
C GLY A 224 4.75 8.58 6.71
N GLY A 225 3.99 7.61 7.23
CA GLY A 225 3.98 7.27 8.66
C GLY A 225 5.32 6.74 9.19
N ALA A 226 6.11 6.05 8.36
CA ALA A 226 7.46 5.62 8.72
C ALA A 226 8.46 6.80 8.66
N SER A 227 8.36 7.64 7.62
CA SER A 227 9.21 8.81 7.42
C SER A 227 9.01 9.86 8.51
N LEU A 228 7.76 10.16 8.89
CA LEU A 228 7.43 11.06 9.99
C LEU A 228 7.99 10.55 11.32
N ARG A 229 7.83 9.26 11.62
CA ARG A 229 8.40 8.66 12.84
C ARG A 229 9.91 8.77 12.89
N PHE A 230 10.58 8.54 11.76
CA PHE A 230 12.03 8.70 11.65
C PHE A 230 12.47 10.15 11.85
N ALA A 231 11.76 11.11 11.24
CA ALA A 231 12.02 12.53 11.43
C ALA A 231 11.82 12.99 12.89
N MET A 232 10.82 12.44 13.58
CA MET A 232 10.54 12.68 15.00
C MET A 232 11.49 11.89 15.95
N GLY A 233 12.57 11.29 15.45
CA GLY A 233 13.58 10.61 16.27
C GLY A 233 13.14 9.27 16.88
N VAL A 234 12.08 8.64 16.36
CA VAL A 234 11.67 7.29 16.81
C VAL A 234 12.72 6.27 16.37
N GLU A 235 13.16 5.45 17.32
CA GLU A 235 14.13 4.38 17.11
C GLU A 235 13.80 3.50 15.90
N VAL A 236 14.78 3.27 15.02
CA VAL A 236 14.63 2.45 13.79
C VAL A 236 14.09 1.06 14.12
N LYS A 237 14.46 0.50 15.27
CA LYS A 237 13.95 -0.78 15.78
C LYS A 237 12.44 -0.75 16.02
N GLU A 238 11.90 0.32 16.60
CA GLU A 238 10.44 0.49 16.79
C GLU A 238 9.75 0.70 15.44
N ILE A 239 10.33 1.52 14.55
CA ILE A 239 9.81 1.73 13.20
C ILE A 239 9.74 0.41 12.42
N CYS A 240 10.75 -0.46 12.54
CA CYS A 240 10.77 -1.79 11.93
C CYS A 240 9.73 -2.73 12.55
N GLN A 241 9.52 -2.69 13.87
CA GLN A 241 8.47 -3.47 14.54
C GLN A 241 7.07 -3.06 14.07
N ILE A 242 6.77 -1.75 14.07
CA ILE A 242 5.49 -1.20 13.59
C ILE A 242 5.30 -1.48 12.09
N GLY A 243 6.36 -1.24 11.31
CA GLY A 243 6.41 -1.47 9.87
C GLY A 243 6.49 -2.94 9.47
N ARG A 244 6.61 -3.88 10.41
CA ARG A 244 6.81 -5.33 10.18
C ARG A 244 7.93 -5.63 9.19
N TRP A 245 9.05 -4.94 9.32
CA TRP A 245 10.23 -5.12 8.49
C TRP A 245 11.27 -5.96 9.24
N ALA A 246 11.55 -7.16 8.71
CA ALA A 246 12.55 -8.09 9.27
C ALA A 246 13.96 -7.88 8.67
N SER A 247 14.12 -6.89 7.79
CA SER A 247 15.36 -6.56 7.09
C SER A 247 15.40 -5.07 6.75
N ASN A 248 16.53 -4.59 6.24
CA ASN A 248 16.79 -3.22 5.78
C ASN A 248 15.84 -2.70 4.67
N CYS A 249 14.85 -3.49 4.23
CA CYS A 249 13.78 -3.02 3.34
C CYS A 249 13.00 -1.81 3.86
N TYR A 250 13.09 -1.46 5.14
CA TYR A 250 12.53 -0.22 5.71
C TYR A 250 13.16 1.05 5.09
N GLU A 251 14.43 1.00 4.67
CA GLU A 251 15.15 2.12 4.04
C GLU A 251 14.48 2.57 2.73
N LEU A 252 13.76 1.67 2.06
CA LEU A 252 12.99 1.98 0.85
C LEU A 252 11.69 2.76 1.15
N TYR A 253 11.26 2.82 2.41
CA TYR A 253 10.06 3.52 2.88
C TYR A 253 10.37 4.81 3.64
N ILE A 254 11.61 5.02 4.08
CA ILE A 254 12.02 6.27 4.72
C ILE A 254 12.37 7.29 3.62
N HIS A 255 11.59 8.36 3.58
CA HIS A 255 11.89 9.57 2.84
C HIS A 255 12.38 10.60 3.87
N PRO A 256 13.63 11.06 3.81
CA PRO A 256 14.14 12.06 4.74
C PRO A 256 13.32 13.34 4.66
N TYR A 257 12.92 13.87 5.82
CA TYR A 257 12.32 15.20 5.93
C TYR A 257 13.43 16.25 5.90
N THR A 258 13.18 17.37 5.24
CA THR A 258 13.96 18.60 5.47
C THR A 258 13.63 19.17 6.85
N LYS A 259 14.52 20.02 7.39
CA LYS A 259 14.26 20.71 8.67
C LYS A 259 13.06 21.66 8.63
N VAL A 260 12.66 22.09 7.43
CA VAL A 260 11.44 22.88 7.21
C VAL A 260 10.21 21.97 7.35
N GLU A 261 10.13 20.87 6.60
CA GLU A 261 9.01 19.91 6.68
C GLU A 261 8.84 19.27 8.06
N GLU A 262 9.95 19.03 8.77
CA GLU A 262 9.98 18.54 10.15
C GLU A 262 9.30 19.55 11.08
N LYS A 263 9.72 20.83 11.00
CA LYS A 263 9.12 21.92 11.78
C LYS A 263 7.64 22.13 11.43
N GLU A 264 7.30 22.25 10.15
CA GLU A 264 5.92 22.42 9.68
C GLU A 264 5.00 21.29 10.17
N SER A 265 5.48 20.05 10.15
CA SER A 265 4.72 18.90 10.63
C SER A 265 4.53 18.93 12.14
N THR A 266 5.54 19.35 12.91
CA THR A 266 5.45 19.52 14.37
C THR A 266 4.52 20.68 14.75
N ASP A 267 4.68 21.84 14.12
CA ASP A 267 3.85 23.03 14.35
C ASP A 267 2.37 22.74 14.00
N LEU A 268 2.11 22.01 12.91
CA LEU A 268 0.75 21.61 12.52
C LEU A 268 0.13 20.59 13.48
N LEU A 269 0.90 19.60 13.96
CA LEU A 269 0.42 18.66 14.99
C LEU A 269 0.07 19.39 16.30
N ALA A 270 0.90 20.34 16.73
CA ALA A 270 0.65 21.16 17.92
C ALA A 270 -0.61 22.05 17.76
N GLN A 271 -0.83 22.62 16.58
CA GLN A 271 -2.07 23.35 16.26
C GLN A 271 -3.30 22.44 16.36
N LEU A 272 -3.24 21.23 15.81
CA LEU A 272 -4.34 20.26 15.87
C LEU A 272 -4.63 19.78 17.29
N ASP A 273 -3.60 19.58 18.13
CA ASP A 273 -3.77 19.25 19.55
C ASP A 273 -4.44 20.41 20.33
N ASN A 274 -4.03 21.66 20.05
CA ASN A 274 -4.61 22.85 20.69
C ASN A 274 -6.08 23.07 20.29
N LEU A 275 -6.41 22.95 18.99
CA LEU A 275 -7.79 23.05 18.50
C LEU A 275 -8.69 22.02 19.18
N TRP A 276 -8.23 20.76 19.24
CA TRP A 276 -8.98 19.66 19.85
C TRP A 276 -9.15 19.80 21.37
N ALA A 277 -8.19 20.43 22.06
CA ALA A 277 -8.35 20.79 23.47
C ALA A 277 -9.36 21.94 23.69
N SER A 278 -9.64 22.75 22.67
CA SER A 278 -10.56 23.89 22.74
C SER A 278 -11.99 23.61 22.26
N GLU A 279 -12.21 22.65 21.36
CA GLU A 279 -13.54 22.37 20.80
C GLU A 279 -14.43 21.52 21.72
N ALA A 280 -15.16 22.20 22.60
CA ALA A 280 -16.53 21.80 22.90
C ALA A 280 -17.47 22.32 21.78
N GLN A 281 -17.68 21.48 20.75
CA GLN A 281 -18.50 21.69 19.53
C GLN A 281 -17.87 22.56 18.41
N PRO A 282 -18.24 22.31 17.13
CA PRO A 282 -17.34 22.59 16.01
C PRO A 282 -17.74 23.79 15.13
N LYS A 283 -16.74 24.42 14.48
CA LYS A 283 -16.77 25.01 13.12
C LYS A 283 -15.60 25.99 12.91
N VAL A 284 -14.46 25.56 12.37
CA VAL A 284 -13.52 26.48 11.69
C VAL A 284 -12.83 25.80 10.50
N THR A 285 -12.81 26.49 9.35
CA THR A 285 -12.00 26.13 8.18
C THR A 285 -10.53 26.38 8.48
N ILE A 286 -9.70 25.34 8.45
CA ILE A 286 -8.24 25.51 8.45
C ILE A 286 -7.82 26.02 7.08
N LYS A 287 -7.01 27.08 7.02
CA LYS A 287 -6.40 27.56 5.77
C LYS A 287 -4.93 27.13 5.76
N VAL A 288 -4.62 26.11 4.97
CA VAL A 288 -3.25 25.84 4.55
C VAL A 288 -2.82 27.02 3.65
N LYS A 289 -1.61 27.55 3.86
CA LYS A 289 -1.01 28.52 2.92
C LYS A 289 -0.38 27.76 1.75
N ASP A 290 -0.57 28.31 0.55
CA ASP A 290 0.06 27.86 -0.70
C ASP A 290 1.60 27.92 -0.66
#